data_AF-A0A9E3Q194-F1
#
_entry.id   AF-A0A9E3Q194-F1
#
_cell.length_a   1.000
_cell.length_b   1.000
_cell.length_c   1.000
_cell.angle_alpha   90.00
_cell.angle_beta   90.00
_cell.angle_gamma   90.00
#
_symmetry.space_group_name_H-M   'P 1'
#
loop_
_entity.id
_entity.type
_entity.pdbx_description
1 polymer ?
#
loop_
_entity_poly.entity_id
_entity_poly.type
_entity_poly.pdbx_seq_one_letter_code
_entity_poly.pdbx_strand_id
1 'polypeptide(L)' 'MDEAPVIPAEWLADVEAAARRPLRQRLRYAFVRTTKPVLDEARYRWFESLEDHRRWCAENLPNWLGYGRV' A
#
# COMPACT_ATOMS: atom_id res chain seq x y z
N MET A 1 18.45 9.73 -15.53
CA MET A 1 18.32 8.98 -14.28
C MET A 1 17.66 9.93 -13.31
N ASP A 2 16.36 9.79 -13.10
CA ASP A 2 15.67 10.63 -12.12
C ASP A 2 16.23 10.32 -10.72
N GLU A 3 16.57 11.36 -9.99
CA GLU A 3 17.03 11.27 -8.62
C GLU A 3 15.88 10.70 -7.78
N ALA A 4 16.16 9.62 -7.03
CA ALA A 4 15.14 9.02 -6.19
C ALA A 4 14.63 10.07 -5.18
N PRO A 5 13.31 10.15 -4.94
CA PRO A 5 12.77 11.15 -4.03
C PRO A 5 13.40 10.98 -2.64
N VAL A 6 13.83 12.10 -2.07
CA VAL A 6 14.41 12.15 -0.73
C VAL A 6 13.34 11.70 0.27
N ILE A 7 13.61 10.60 0.99
CA ILE A 7 12.73 10.12 2.06
C ILE A 7 12.94 11.04 3.28
N PRO A 8 11.86 11.63 3.85
CA PRO A 8 11.98 12.46 5.05
C PRO A 8 12.66 11.71 6.21
N ALA A 9 13.60 12.37 6.88
CA ALA A 9 14.35 11.77 7.99
C ALA A 9 13.44 11.30 9.14
N GLU A 10 12.33 12.01 9.36
CA GLU A 10 11.29 11.65 10.33
C GLU A 10 10.64 10.29 10.00
N TRP A 11 10.40 9.98 8.73
CA TRP A 11 9.83 8.70 8.32
C TRP A 11 10.82 7.55 8.52
N LEU A 12 12.10 7.79 8.25
CA LEU A 12 13.16 6.81 8.53
C LEU A 12 13.25 6.51 10.03
N ALA A 13 13.19 7.55 10.87
CA ALA A 13 13.21 7.40 12.32
C ALA A 13 12.01 6.57 12.84
N ASP A 14 10.82 6.76 12.28
CA ASP A 14 9.63 5.98 12.62
C ASP A 14 9.78 4.49 12.26
N VAL A 15 10.36 4.21 11.08
CA VAL A 15 10.66 2.83 10.64
C VAL A 15 11.66 2.17 11.59
N GLU A 16 12.74 2.86 11.93
CA GLU A 16 13.75 2.36 12.87
C GLU A 16 13.18 2.14 14.28
N ALA A 17 12.30 3.02 14.76
CA ALA A 17 11.62 2.87 16.03
C ALA A 17 10.67 1.65 16.02
N ALA A 18 9.95 1.43 14.91
CA ALA A 18 9.08 0.27 14.75
C ALA A 18 9.87 -1.05 14.68
N ALA A 19 11.03 -1.05 14.02
CA ALA A 19 11.90 -2.22 13.89
C ALA A 19 12.47 -2.69 15.24
N ARG A 20 12.73 -1.75 16.17
CA ARG A 20 13.22 -2.03 17.54
C ARG A 20 12.18 -2.65 18.48
N ARG A 21 10.91 -2.73 18.08
CA ARG A 21 9.84 -3.32 18.92
C ARG A 21 10.09 -4.83 19.12
N PRO A 22 9.82 -5.38 20.32
CA PRO A 22 9.90 -6.83 20.55
C PRO A 22 9.04 -7.61 19.55
N LEU A 23 9.47 -8.82 19.16
CA LEU A 23 8.78 -9.66 18.18
C LEU A 23 7.28 -9.84 18.50
N ARG A 24 6.94 -10.08 19.77
CA ARG A 24 5.55 -10.19 20.22
C ARG A 24 4.72 -8.95 19.90
N GLN A 25 5.29 -7.77 20.08
CA GLN A 25 4.62 -6.51 19.78
C GLN A 25 4.47 -6.30 18.27
N ARG A 26 5.50 -6.66 17.49
CA ARG A 26 5.43 -6.65 16.03
C ARG A 26 4.30 -7.55 15.54
N LEU A 27 4.22 -8.80 16.00
CA LEU A 27 3.14 -9.73 15.62
C LEU A 27 1.76 -9.25 16.05
N ARG A 28 1.63 -8.64 17.25
CA ARG A 28 0.36 -8.09 17.74
C ARG A 28 -0.22 -7.02 16.82
N TYR A 29 0.63 -6.22 16.17
CA TYR A 29 0.22 -5.09 15.33
C TYR A 29 0.52 -5.29 13.83
N ALA A 30 1.10 -6.42 13.44
CA ALA A 30 1.40 -6.73 12.04
C ALA A 30 0.14 -7.02 11.22
N PHE A 31 -0.91 -7.52 11.88
CA PHE A 31 -2.18 -7.82 11.24
C PHE A 31 -3.14 -6.67 11.45
N VAL A 32 -3.34 -5.87 10.41
CA VAL A 32 -4.40 -4.85 10.39
C VAL A 32 -5.61 -5.47 9.69
N ARG A 33 -6.73 -5.62 10.42
CA ARG A 33 -8.00 -6.01 9.82
C ARG A 33 -8.67 -4.78 9.21
N THR A 34 -8.22 -4.42 8.02
CA THR A 34 -8.81 -3.33 7.22
C THR A 34 -9.51 -3.93 6.02
N THR A 35 -10.81 -3.67 5.90
CA THR A 35 -11.55 -3.91 4.66
C THR A 35 -11.06 -2.91 3.62
N LYS A 36 -10.53 -3.41 2.51
CA LYS A 36 -10.13 -2.62 1.36
C LYS A 36 -11.35 -2.43 0.46
N PRO A 37 -11.93 -1.22 0.40
CA PRO A 37 -13.10 -0.96 -0.43
C PRO A 37 -12.83 -1.35 -1.87
N VAL A 38 -13.84 -1.87 -2.55
CA VAL A 38 -13.78 -2.39 -3.91
C VAL A 38 -12.91 -3.65 -4.06
N LEU A 39 -11.70 -3.70 -3.50
CA LEU A 39 -10.80 -4.87 -3.60
C LEU A 39 -11.38 -6.12 -2.90
N ASP A 40 -11.88 -5.97 -1.67
CA ASP A 40 -12.37 -7.11 -0.88
C ASP A 40 -13.82 -7.51 -1.25
N GLU A 41 -14.50 -6.74 -2.10
CA GLU A 41 -15.91 -6.94 -2.47
C GLU A 41 -16.11 -7.97 -3.59
N ALA A 42 -15.05 -8.28 -4.34
CA ALA A 42 -15.07 -9.27 -5.41
C ALA A 42 -14.14 -10.43 -5.07
N ARG A 43 -14.55 -11.67 -5.39
CA ARG A 43 -13.70 -12.86 -5.19
C ARG A 43 -12.44 -12.82 -6.05
N TYR A 44 -12.55 -12.30 -7.27
CA TYR A 44 -11.44 -12.11 -8.18
C TYR A 44 -11.79 -11.05 -9.23
N ARG A 45 -10.75 -10.46 -9.83
CA ARG A 45 -10.82 -9.64 -11.05
C ARG A 45 -9.64 -10.02 -11.93
N TRP A 46 -9.85 -9.99 -13.23
CA TRP A 46 -8.84 -10.25 -14.23
C TRP A 46 -8.96 -9.22 -15.35
N PHE A 47 -7.85 -8.94 -16.02
CA PHE A 47 -7.74 -7.93 -17.05
C PHE A 47 -6.96 -8.52 -18.22
N GLU A 48 -7.32 -8.13 -19.45
CA GLU A 48 -6.63 -8.54 -20.69
C GLU A 48 -5.24 -7.91 -20.81
N SER A 49 -5.02 -6.77 -20.15
CA SER A 49 -3.73 -6.08 -20.13
C SER A 49 -3.45 -5.36 -18.82
N LEU A 50 -2.17 -5.02 -18.59
CA LEU A 50 -1.77 -4.17 -17.47
C LEU A 50 -2.34 -2.75 -17.57
N GLU A 51 -2.59 -2.26 -18.79
CA GLU A 51 -3.16 -0.93 -19.00
C GLU A 51 -4.64 -0.89 -18.59
N ASP A 52 -5.39 -1.94 -18.90
CA ASP A 52 -6.79 -2.08 -18.46
C ASP A 52 -6.88 -2.16 -16.93
N HIS A 53 -5.96 -2.90 -16.29
CA HIS A 53 -5.84 -2.94 -14.84
C HIS A 53 -5.54 -1.56 -14.25
N ARG A 54 -4.57 -0.82 -14.79
CA ARG A 54 -4.21 0.53 -14.30
C ARG A 54 -5.34 1.53 -14.47
N ARG A 55 -6.03 1.51 -15.62
CA ARG A 55 -7.18 2.37 -15.88
C ARG A 55 -8.29 2.09 -14.88
N TRP A 56 -8.64 0.81 -14.70
CA TRP A 56 -9.65 0.41 -13.74
C TRP A 56 -9.28 0.81 -12.30
N CYS A 57 -8.02 0.63 -11.90
CA CYS A 57 -7.54 1.07 -10.59
C CYS A 57 -7.70 2.58 -10.38
N ALA A 58 -7.35 3.40 -11.37
CA ALA A 58 -7.47 4.85 -11.29
C ALA A 58 -8.92 5.34 -11.19
N GLU A 59 -9.87 4.62 -11.80
CA GLU A 59 -11.30 4.97 -11.80
C GLU A 59 -12.04 4.46 -10.56
N ASN A 60 -11.65 3.31 -10.01
CA ASN A 60 -12.46 2.58 -9.02
C ASN A 60 -11.82 2.51 -7.63
N LEU A 61 -10.50 2.63 -7.49
CA LEU A 61 -9.85 2.47 -6.19
C LEU A 61 -9.65 3.81 -5.48
N PRO A 62 -9.88 3.86 -4.15
CA PRO A 62 -9.50 5.01 -3.35
C PRO A 62 -8.02 5.37 -3.47
N ASN A 63 -7.70 6.66 -3.55
CA ASN A 63 -6.33 7.17 -3.70
C ASN A 63 -5.37 6.68 -2.61
N TRP A 64 -5.84 6.51 -1.38
CA TRP A 64 -5.01 6.06 -0.25
C TRP A 64 -4.53 4.61 -0.38
N LEU A 65 -5.08 3.81 -1.31
CA LEU A 65 -4.58 2.47 -1.62
C LEU A 65 -3.32 2.48 -2.50
N GLY A 66 -2.94 3.62 -3.09
CA GLY A 66 -1.69 3.77 -3.83
C GLY A 66 -1.65 3.15 -5.23
N TYR A 67 -2.80 2.77 -5.80
CA TYR A 67 -2.90 2.26 -7.18
C TYR A 67 -3.18 3.37 -8.21
N GLY A 68 -3.26 4.63 -7.79
CA GLY A 68 -3.39 5.77 -8.68
C GLY A 68 -2.14 5.98 -9.53
N ARG A 69 -2.29 6.69 -10.65
CA ARG A 69 -1.12 7.14 -11.44
C ARG A 69 -0.45 8.30 -10.72
N VAL A 70 0.88 8.27 -10.65
CA VAL A 70 1.75 9.36 -10.18
C VAL A 70 2.42 9.99 -11.39
#